data_AF-A0A401PFT0-F1
#
_entry.id   AF-A0A401PFT0-F1
#
_cell.length_a   1.000
_cell.length_b   1.000
_cell.length_c   1.000
_cell.angle_alpha   90.00
_cell.angle_beta   90.00
_cell.angle_gamma   90.00
#
_symmetry.space_group_name_H-M   'P 1'
#
loop_
_entity.id
_entity.type
_entity.pdbx_description
1 polymer ?
#
loop_
_entity_poly.entity_id
_entity_poly.type
_entity_poly.pdbx_seq_one_letter_code
_entity_poly.pdbx_strand_id
1 'polypeptide(L)'
;MSYSSRELVCHYLYYRLSRQGFVWEEPLEPAAGSPTPGGGSGRPWAAPASTAAAEKAHRVLREVGDSFERQYQQEFADIALQMRFEPESARGRFEAVAEELFRDGVNWGRVVAFFVFGGTLCVESAKRRDMASLVDNIAGWMTTYLDSSLTDWIRANGDWDAFVDLYGNNVEPLFDIPWPSLRTVLGIAAVGACITFAYLAHQY
;
A
#
# COMPACT_ATOMS: atom_id res chain seq x y z
N MET A 1 15.64 -1.20 12.74
CA MET A 1 14.67 -0.47 13.60
C MET A 1 13.26 -0.90 13.17
N SER A 2 12.26 -0.98 14.07
CA SER A 2 10.92 -1.40 13.64
C SER A 2 10.15 -0.19 13.10
N TYR A 3 9.93 -0.15 11.79
CA TYR A 3 9.08 0.84 11.14
C TYR A 3 7.61 0.49 11.42
N SER A 4 6.75 1.50 11.59
CA SER A 4 5.30 1.25 11.70
C SER A 4 4.71 1.00 10.31
N SER A 5 4.10 -0.17 10.09
CA SER A 5 3.41 -0.50 8.84
C SER A 5 2.37 0.57 8.47
N ARG A 6 1.64 1.08 9.48
CA ARG A 6 0.65 2.14 9.32
C ARG A 6 1.25 3.43 8.79
N GLU A 7 2.40 3.83 9.32
CA GLU A 7 3.09 5.06 8.92
C GLU A 7 3.57 4.97 7.47
N LEU A 8 4.17 3.84 7.07
CA LEU A 8 4.56 3.59 5.68
C LEU A 8 3.37 3.64 4.71
N VAL A 9 2.26 2.99 5.08
CA VAL A 9 1.03 2.98 4.28
C VAL A 9 0.46 4.39 4.14
N CYS A 10 0.18 5.08 5.25
CA CYS A 10 -0.42 6.40 5.22
C CYS A 10 0.45 7.39 4.44
N HIS A 11 1.76 7.42 4.70
CA HIS A 11 2.66 8.33 4.00
C HIS A 11 2.71 8.04 2.49
N TYR A 12 2.69 6.76 2.09
CA TYR A 12 2.69 6.40 0.68
C TYR A 12 1.36 6.75 -0.02
N LEU A 13 0.22 6.44 0.60
CA LEU A 13 -1.09 6.74 0.03
C LEU A 13 -1.34 8.25 -0.09
N TYR A 14 -0.95 9.02 0.93
CA TYR A 14 -0.99 10.48 0.89
C TYR A 14 -0.17 11.04 -0.27
N TYR A 15 1.05 10.54 -0.47
CA TYR A 15 1.87 10.90 -1.62
C TYR A 15 1.18 10.58 -2.95
N ARG A 16 0.59 9.39 -3.09
CA ARG A 16 -0.08 8.99 -4.35
C ARG A 16 -1.31 9.84 -4.64
N LEU A 17 -2.11 10.16 -3.64
CA LEU A 17 -3.30 11.01 -3.78
C LEU A 17 -2.92 12.45 -4.12
N SER A 18 -1.95 13.03 -3.40
CA SER A 18 -1.47 14.40 -3.64
C SER A 18 -0.87 14.58 -5.03
N ARG A 19 -0.13 13.58 -5.53
CA ARG A 19 0.39 13.57 -6.92
C ARG A 19 -0.72 13.63 -7.98
N GLN A 20 -1.90 13.11 -7.67
CA GLN A 20 -3.07 13.12 -8.56
C GLN A 20 -4.00 14.32 -8.29
N GLY A 21 -3.59 15.25 -7.43
CA GLY A 21 -4.35 16.47 -7.09
C GLY A 21 -5.47 16.25 -6.06
N PHE A 22 -5.53 15.08 -5.41
CA PHE A 22 -6.48 14.80 -4.35
C PHE A 22 -5.90 15.14 -2.99
N VAL A 23 -6.69 15.82 -2.17
CA VAL A 23 -6.38 16.06 -0.76
C VAL A 23 -7.01 14.94 0.06
N TRP A 24 -6.17 14.15 0.70
CA TRP A 24 -6.60 13.25 1.77
C TRP A 24 -6.23 13.91 3.08
N GLU A 25 -7.24 14.26 3.88
CA GLU A 25 -6.99 14.70 5.25
C GLU A 25 -6.36 13.51 5.97
N GLU A 26 -5.06 13.64 6.24
CA GLU A 26 -4.33 12.65 7.01
C GLU A 26 -5.10 12.46 8.31
N PRO A 27 -5.47 11.22 8.71
CA PRO A 27 -5.92 10.95 10.07
C PRO A 27 -4.70 11.03 11.00
N LEU A 28 -4.00 12.17 10.99
CA LEU A 28 -3.18 12.59 12.10
C LEU A 28 -4.18 12.84 13.22
N GLU A 29 -4.12 11.94 14.20
CA GLU A 29 -4.68 12.08 15.54
C GLU A 29 -4.97 13.56 15.86
N PRO A 30 -6.22 13.92 16.25
CA PRO A 30 -6.54 15.30 16.57
C PRO A 30 -5.53 15.79 17.59
N ALA A 31 -4.76 16.81 17.20
CA ALA A 31 -3.79 17.47 18.06
C ALA A 31 -4.45 17.71 19.42
N ALA A 32 -4.01 16.94 20.42
CA ALA A 32 -4.36 17.16 21.80
C ALA A 32 -4.09 18.64 22.09
N GLY A 33 -5.15 19.33 22.52
CA GLY A 33 -5.24 20.77 22.43
C GLY A 33 -4.10 21.54 23.11
N SER A 34 -3.74 22.64 22.46
CA SER A 34 -3.24 23.92 23.01
C SER A 34 -1.99 23.94 23.91
N PRO A 35 -1.20 25.04 23.87
CA PRO A 35 0.16 25.07 24.40
C PRO A 35 0.18 25.37 25.90
N THR A 36 1.00 24.64 26.67
CA THR A 36 1.44 25.06 28.01
C THR A 36 2.92 25.48 27.95
N PRO A 37 3.29 26.69 28.37
CA PRO A 37 4.68 27.07 28.56
C PRO A 37 5.11 26.63 29.96
N GLY A 38 6.04 25.68 30.05
CA GLY A 38 6.59 25.23 31.33
C GLY A 38 7.89 24.46 31.14
N GLY A 39 9.01 25.14 31.38
CA GLY A 39 10.35 24.60 31.19
C GLY A 39 10.76 23.51 32.19
N GLY A 40 11.79 22.75 31.82
CA GLY A 40 12.42 21.77 32.70
C GLY A 40 13.24 20.71 31.98
N SER A 41 14.42 21.10 31.51
CA SER A 41 15.67 20.30 31.42
C SER A 41 15.61 18.79 31.11
N GLY A 42 16.23 18.43 29.98
CA GLY A 42 17.35 17.48 30.01
C GLY A 42 17.06 16.02 29.66
N ARG A 43 16.97 15.74 28.35
CA ARG A 43 17.48 14.47 27.81
C ARG A 43 17.99 14.69 26.37
N PRO A 44 19.26 14.38 26.06
CA PRO A 44 19.82 14.64 24.74
C PRO A 44 19.25 13.65 23.73
N TRP A 45 18.40 14.17 22.85
CA TRP A 45 18.26 13.82 21.42
C TRP A 45 18.74 12.44 20.99
N ALA A 46 17.85 11.45 21.07
CA ALA A 46 17.96 10.18 20.35
C ALA A 46 16.98 10.12 19.15
N ALA A 47 16.65 11.28 18.56
CA ALA A 47 15.61 11.43 17.53
C ALA A 47 16.04 11.96 16.12
N PRO A 48 17.32 11.93 15.68
CA PRO A 48 17.64 12.18 14.26
C PRO A 48 17.73 10.90 13.41
N ALA A 49 18.09 9.76 14.01
CA ALA A 49 18.47 8.58 13.25
C ALA A 49 17.26 7.75 12.80
N SER A 50 16.24 7.62 13.67
CA SER A 50 15.01 6.89 13.35
C SER A 50 14.14 7.64 12.34
N THR A 51 14.09 8.97 12.44
CA THR A 51 13.38 9.86 11.52
C THR A 51 14.06 9.88 10.14
N ALA A 52 15.39 10.02 10.10
CA ALA A 52 16.12 9.97 8.84
C ALA A 52 16.05 8.59 8.15
N ALA A 53 15.99 7.50 8.90
CA ALA A 53 15.79 6.15 8.35
C ALA A 53 14.37 5.97 7.79
N ALA A 54 13.34 6.42 8.53
CA ALA A 54 11.96 6.47 8.06
C ALA A 54 11.81 7.29 6.77
N GLU A 55 12.39 8.49 6.74
CA GLU A 55 12.39 9.36 5.56
C GLU A 55 13.02 8.67 4.33
N LYS A 56 14.11 7.92 4.53
CA LYS A 56 14.74 7.14 3.45
C LYS A 56 13.82 6.03 2.97
N ALA A 57 13.22 5.25 3.87
CA ALA A 57 12.27 4.19 3.50
C ALA A 57 11.08 4.75 2.72
N HIS A 58 10.48 5.85 3.19
CA HIS A 58 9.41 6.53 2.47
C HIS A 58 9.87 7.02 1.09
N ARG A 59 11.08 7.60 0.99
CA ARG A 59 11.61 8.08 -0.29
C ARG A 59 11.81 6.96 -1.28
N VAL A 60 12.51 5.90 -0.88
CA VAL A 60 12.79 4.74 -1.74
C VAL A 60 11.49 4.06 -2.16
N LEU A 61 10.54 3.87 -1.25
CA LEU A 61 9.25 3.26 -1.59
C LEU A 61 8.48 4.07 -2.66
N ARG A 62 8.53 5.40 -2.58
CA ARG A 62 7.93 6.28 -3.61
C ARG A 62 8.65 6.17 -4.94
N GLU A 63 9.98 6.26 -4.96
CA GLU A 63 10.80 6.20 -6.18
C GLU A 63 10.62 4.86 -6.91
N VAL A 64 10.63 3.77 -6.16
CA VAL A 64 10.44 2.41 -6.67
C VAL A 64 8.99 2.22 -7.15
N GLY A 65 8.01 2.65 -6.37
CA GLY A 65 6.59 2.59 -6.73
C GLY A 65 6.29 3.37 -8.02
N ASP A 66 6.86 4.56 -8.19
CA ASP A 66 6.70 5.39 -9.39
C ASP A 66 7.37 4.76 -10.62
N SER A 67 8.48 4.05 -10.41
CA SER A 67 9.16 3.32 -11.49
C SER A 67 8.35 2.09 -11.90
N PHE A 68 7.77 1.37 -10.94
CA PHE A 68 6.88 0.24 -11.18
C PHE A 68 5.59 0.65 -11.88
N GLU A 69 4.95 1.74 -11.45
CA GLU A 69 3.75 2.27 -12.10
C GLU A 69 4.02 2.67 -13.54
N ARG A 70 5.14 3.34 -13.83
CA ARG A 70 5.52 3.70 -15.22
C ARG A 70 5.71 2.47 -16.12
N GLN A 71 6.25 1.39 -15.56
CA GLN A 71 6.51 0.17 -16.32
C GLN A 71 5.24 -0.64 -16.62
N TYR A 72 4.26 -0.61 -15.72
CA TYR A 72 3.03 -1.42 -15.81
C TYR A 72 1.75 -0.57 -15.89
N GLN A 73 1.87 0.64 -16.43
CA GLN A 73 0.83 1.68 -16.36
C GLN A 73 -0.48 1.24 -17.04
N GLN A 74 -0.39 0.62 -18.22
CA GLN A 74 -1.58 0.21 -18.98
C GLN A 74 -2.35 -0.87 -18.23
N GLU A 75 -1.64 -1.77 -17.57
CA GLU A 75 -2.26 -2.94 -16.97
C GLU A 75 -2.85 -2.65 -15.59
N PHE A 76 -2.25 -1.75 -14.81
CA PHE A 76 -2.89 -1.26 -13.58
C PHE A 76 -4.17 -0.46 -13.89
N ALA A 77 -4.21 0.27 -15.01
CA ALA A 77 -5.41 0.96 -15.45
C ALA A 77 -6.53 -0.05 -15.81
N ASP A 78 -6.19 -1.14 -16.52
CA ASP A 78 -7.15 -2.20 -16.84
C ASP A 78 -7.70 -2.90 -15.59
N ILE A 79 -6.83 -3.18 -14.61
CA ILE A 79 -7.20 -3.82 -13.34
C ILE A 79 -8.10 -2.90 -12.52
N ALA A 80 -7.77 -1.61 -12.44
CA ALA A 80 -8.58 -0.60 -11.79
C ALA A 80 -9.97 -0.44 -12.43
N LEU A 81 -10.05 -0.53 -13.77
CA LEU A 81 -11.31 -0.49 -14.52
C LEU A 81 -12.15 -1.76 -14.33
N GLN A 82 -11.52 -2.93 -14.27
CA GLN A 82 -12.20 -4.22 -14.05
C GLN A 82 -12.68 -4.38 -12.61
N MET A 83 -11.94 -3.84 -11.65
CA MET A 83 -12.39 -3.71 -10.27
C MET A 83 -13.44 -2.60 -10.20
N ARG A 84 -14.69 -2.92 -10.56
CA ARG A 84 -15.87 -2.13 -10.15
C ARG A 84 -16.03 -2.25 -8.65
N PHE A 85 -15.15 -1.58 -7.93
CA PHE A 85 -15.04 -1.60 -6.48
C PHE A 85 -16.30 -0.92 -5.95
N GLU A 86 -17.26 -1.72 -5.52
CA GLU A 86 -18.46 -1.29 -4.79
C GLU A 86 -18.14 -1.37 -3.30
N PRO A 87 -18.56 -0.40 -2.47
CA PRO A 87 -18.17 -0.34 -1.06
C PRO A 87 -18.48 -1.63 -0.28
N GLU A 88 -19.56 -2.32 -0.62
CA GLU A 88 -20.00 -3.54 0.06
C GLU A 88 -19.10 -4.76 -0.19
N SER A 89 -18.49 -4.85 -1.39
CA SER A 89 -17.64 -5.97 -1.79
C SER A 89 -16.15 -5.62 -1.88
N ALA A 90 -15.83 -4.35 -1.63
CA ALA A 90 -14.49 -3.76 -1.67
C ALA A 90 -13.46 -4.55 -0.85
N ARG A 91 -13.78 -4.85 0.41
CA ARG A 91 -12.87 -5.55 1.32
C ARG A 91 -12.49 -6.95 0.81
N GLY A 92 -13.49 -7.76 0.46
CA GLY A 92 -13.27 -9.12 -0.01
C GLY A 92 -12.47 -9.16 -1.32
N ARG A 93 -12.72 -8.20 -2.22
CA ARG A 93 -11.94 -8.07 -3.46
C ARG A 93 -10.49 -7.66 -3.18
N PHE A 94 -10.28 -6.73 -2.25
CA PHE A 94 -8.93 -6.35 -1.82
C PHE A 94 -8.16 -7.54 -1.23
N GLU A 95 -8.78 -8.27 -0.31
CA GLU A 95 -8.18 -9.44 0.34
C GLU A 95 -7.84 -10.53 -0.70
N ALA A 96 -8.76 -10.84 -1.62
CA ALA A 96 -8.52 -11.81 -2.69
C ALA A 96 -7.33 -11.44 -3.60
N VAL A 97 -7.22 -10.15 -3.95
CA VAL A 97 -6.09 -9.63 -4.74
C VAL A 97 -4.79 -9.76 -3.96
N ALA A 98 -4.79 -9.44 -2.66
CA ALA A 98 -3.62 -9.55 -1.82
C ALA A 98 -3.17 -11.01 -1.63
N GLU A 99 -4.10 -11.91 -1.32
CA GLU A 99 -3.81 -13.35 -1.20
C GLU A 99 -3.21 -13.94 -2.47
N GLU A 100 -3.77 -13.57 -3.62
CA GLU A 100 -3.27 -14.01 -4.90
C GLU A 100 -1.88 -13.42 -5.20
N LEU A 101 -1.64 -12.14 -4.87
CA LEU A 101 -0.34 -11.46 -5.03
C LEU A 101 0.79 -12.18 -4.29
N PHE A 102 0.49 -12.75 -3.14
CA PHE A 102 1.48 -13.41 -2.28
C PHE A 102 1.39 -14.95 -2.29
N ARG A 103 0.55 -15.55 -3.13
CA ARG A 103 0.32 -17.01 -3.20
C ARG A 103 1.61 -17.82 -3.36
N ASP A 104 2.46 -17.45 -4.32
CA ASP A 104 3.71 -18.18 -4.58
C ASP A 104 4.89 -17.70 -3.71
N GLY A 105 4.62 -16.93 -2.66
CA GLY A 105 5.61 -16.39 -1.75
C GLY A 105 5.73 -14.87 -1.74
N VAL A 106 6.52 -14.38 -0.78
CA VAL A 106 6.72 -12.94 -0.54
C VAL A 106 8.12 -12.54 -1.00
N ASN A 107 8.20 -11.40 -1.69
CA ASN A 107 9.45 -10.72 -1.99
C ASN A 107 9.20 -9.21 -2.02
N TRP A 108 10.27 -8.41 -1.93
CA TRP A 108 10.13 -6.95 -1.87
C TRP A 108 9.45 -6.34 -3.09
N GLY A 109 9.62 -6.90 -4.29
CA GLY A 109 8.93 -6.41 -5.49
C GLY A 109 7.41 -6.65 -5.43
N ARG A 110 6.96 -7.80 -4.90
CA ARG A 110 5.54 -8.06 -4.61
C ARG A 110 5.00 -7.13 -3.52
N VAL A 111 5.80 -6.84 -2.50
CA VAL A 111 5.44 -5.83 -1.48
C VAL A 111 5.25 -4.46 -2.14
N VAL A 112 6.15 -4.01 -3.01
CA VAL A 112 5.96 -2.74 -3.74
C VAL A 112 4.71 -2.78 -4.62
N ALA A 113 4.47 -3.88 -5.33
CA ALA A 113 3.27 -4.05 -6.15
C ALA A 113 1.99 -3.89 -5.32
N PHE A 114 1.97 -4.41 -4.08
CA PHE A 114 0.87 -4.23 -3.14
C PHE A 114 0.65 -2.75 -2.77
N PHE A 115 1.73 -2.01 -2.51
CA PHE A 115 1.64 -0.56 -2.26
C PHE A 115 1.10 0.18 -3.49
N VAL A 116 1.63 -0.11 -4.68
CA VAL A 116 1.17 0.52 -5.92
C VAL A 116 -0.31 0.23 -6.17
N PHE A 117 -0.73 -1.02 -5.98
CA PHE A 117 -2.13 -1.44 -6.07
C PHE A 117 -3.05 -0.66 -5.13
N GLY A 118 -2.72 -0.60 -3.83
CA GLY A 118 -3.50 0.17 -2.86
C GLY A 118 -3.58 1.66 -3.20
N GLY A 119 -2.46 2.25 -3.63
CA GLY A 119 -2.42 3.65 -4.09
C GLY A 119 -3.34 3.91 -5.29
N THR A 120 -3.35 3.00 -6.27
CA THR A 120 -4.26 3.08 -7.42
C THR A 120 -5.72 3.00 -6.99
N LEU A 121 -6.07 2.09 -6.08
CA LEU A 121 -7.44 2.01 -5.54
C LEU A 121 -7.86 3.29 -4.81
N CYS A 122 -6.96 3.89 -4.02
CA CYS A 122 -7.25 5.16 -3.34
C CYS A 122 -7.53 6.28 -4.35
N VAL A 123 -6.72 6.39 -5.42
CA VAL A 123 -6.91 7.40 -6.48
C VAL A 123 -8.25 7.19 -7.20
N GLU A 124 -8.60 5.96 -7.57
CA GLU A 124 -9.89 5.66 -8.22
C GLU A 124 -11.09 5.86 -7.30
N SER A 125 -10.91 5.65 -5.99
CA SER A 125 -11.93 5.92 -4.99
C SER A 125 -12.12 7.42 -4.80
N ALA A 126 -11.03 8.20 -4.75
CA ALA A 126 -11.07 9.66 -4.60
C ALA A 126 -11.70 10.37 -5.82
N LYS A 127 -11.57 9.81 -7.03
CA LYS A 127 -12.28 10.28 -8.23
C LYS A 127 -13.80 10.19 -8.12
N ARG A 128 -14.32 9.30 -7.27
CA ARG A 128 -15.76 9.02 -7.11
C ARG A 128 -16.23 9.57 -5.77
N ARG A 129 -17.10 10.58 -5.79
CA ARG A 129 -17.51 11.32 -4.58
C ARG A 129 -18.20 10.44 -3.53
N ASP A 130 -18.89 9.39 -3.97
CA ASP A 130 -19.54 8.38 -3.13
C ASP A 130 -18.57 7.40 -2.46
N MET A 131 -17.29 7.39 -2.87
CA MET A 131 -16.30 6.41 -2.43
C MET A 131 -15.09 7.04 -1.73
N ALA A 132 -15.12 8.33 -1.42
CA ALA A 132 -14.01 9.00 -0.74
C ALA A 132 -13.67 8.36 0.63
N SER A 133 -14.67 7.88 1.38
CA SER A 133 -14.49 7.18 2.66
C SER A 133 -13.80 5.81 2.53
N LEU A 134 -13.67 5.30 1.31
CA LEU A 134 -13.00 4.03 1.04
C LEU A 134 -11.48 4.16 1.17
N VAL A 135 -10.93 5.36 1.02
CA VAL A 135 -9.48 5.62 1.15
C VAL A 135 -8.99 5.21 2.55
N ASP A 136 -9.71 5.59 3.60
CA ASP A 136 -9.37 5.23 4.98
C ASP A 136 -9.46 3.71 5.22
N ASN A 137 -10.46 3.07 4.61
CA ASN A 137 -10.62 1.62 4.68
C ASN A 137 -9.46 0.89 3.99
N ILE A 138 -9.05 1.32 2.79
CA ILE A 138 -7.91 0.76 2.07
C ILE A 138 -6.62 0.89 2.88
N ALA A 139 -6.37 2.06 3.48
CA ALA A 139 -5.22 2.28 4.35
C ALA A 139 -5.23 1.30 5.56
N GLY A 140 -6.41 1.11 6.17
CA GLY A 140 -6.61 0.13 7.24
C GLY A 140 -6.35 -1.31 6.80
N TRP A 141 -6.86 -1.72 5.65
CA TRP A 141 -6.67 -3.09 5.12
C TRP A 141 -5.21 -3.35 4.76
N MET A 142 -4.53 -2.40 4.12
CA MET A 142 -3.10 -2.51 3.82
C MET A 142 -2.26 -2.66 5.09
N THR A 143 -2.52 -1.81 6.09
CA THR A 143 -1.84 -1.86 7.39
C THR A 143 -2.05 -3.21 8.05
N THR A 144 -3.32 -3.67 8.08
CA THR A 144 -3.68 -4.95 8.69
C THR A 144 -2.96 -6.11 8.00
N TYR A 145 -2.93 -6.12 6.66
CA TYR A 145 -2.28 -7.19 5.90
C TYR A 145 -0.76 -7.21 6.10
N LEU A 146 -0.12 -6.05 6.19
CA LEU A 146 1.31 -5.96 6.53
C LEU A 146 1.57 -6.51 7.94
N ASP A 147 0.76 -6.11 8.91
CA ASP A 147 0.93 -6.51 10.31
C ASP A 147 0.60 -7.99 10.56
N SER A 148 -0.39 -8.55 9.87
CA SER A 148 -0.84 -9.93 10.07
C SER A 148 -0.12 -10.95 9.20
N SER A 149 0.15 -10.61 7.94
CA SER A 149 0.52 -11.60 6.91
C SER A 149 1.96 -11.44 6.44
N LEU A 150 2.51 -10.23 6.48
CA LEU A 150 3.84 -9.95 5.92
C LEU A 150 4.91 -9.66 6.99
N THR A 151 4.52 -9.34 8.22
CA THR A 151 5.44 -8.88 9.28
C THR A 151 6.54 -9.88 9.60
N ASP A 152 6.22 -11.17 9.72
CA ASP A 152 7.22 -12.19 10.03
C ASP A 152 8.23 -12.34 8.89
N TRP A 153 7.77 -12.28 7.65
CA TRP A 153 8.65 -12.31 6.48
C TRP A 153 9.52 -11.05 6.40
N ILE A 154 8.94 -9.86 6.62
CA ILE A 154 9.67 -8.58 6.61
C ILE A 154 10.82 -8.62 7.62
N ARG A 155 10.56 -9.07 8.86
CA ARG A 155 11.59 -9.20 9.91
C ARG A 155 12.66 -10.22 9.52
N ALA A 156 12.25 -11.37 8.99
CA ALA A 156 13.19 -12.41 8.56
C ALA A 156 14.09 -11.98 7.40
N ASN A 157 13.69 -10.97 6.62
CA ASN A 157 14.42 -10.46 5.46
C ASN A 157 15.09 -9.10 5.72
N GLY A 158 15.36 -8.78 6.99
CA GLY A 158 16.17 -7.61 7.38
C GLY A 158 15.40 -6.30 7.53
N ASP A 159 14.08 -6.39 7.75
CA ASP A 159 13.17 -5.25 7.90
C ASP A 159 13.21 -4.29 6.69
N TRP A 160 12.61 -3.11 6.82
CA TRP A 160 12.65 -2.08 5.78
C TRP A 160 14.04 -1.45 5.59
N ASP A 161 14.98 -1.69 6.52
CA ASP A 161 16.39 -1.31 6.35
C ASP A 161 16.99 -2.06 5.15
N ALA A 162 16.75 -3.38 5.04
CA ALA A 162 17.18 -4.18 3.89
C ALA A 162 16.49 -3.77 2.58
N PHE A 163 15.22 -3.36 2.65
CA PHE A 163 14.52 -2.78 1.50
C PHE A 163 15.22 -1.51 1.00
N VAL A 164 15.56 -0.59 1.91
CA VAL A 164 16.28 0.65 1.58
C VAL A 164 17.66 0.36 1.02
N ASP A 165 18.40 -0.60 1.58
CA ASP A 165 19.73 -0.95 1.08
C ASP A 165 19.68 -1.56 -0.33
N LEU A 166 18.64 -2.37 -0.61
CA LEU A 166 18.48 -3.06 -1.88
C LEU A 166 18.06 -2.11 -3.01
N TYR A 167 17.17 -1.15 -2.74
CA TYR A 167 16.62 -0.25 -3.76
C TYR A 167 17.14 1.19 -3.71
N GLY A 168 17.79 1.59 -2.62
CA GLY A 168 18.27 2.96 -2.43
C GLY A 168 19.39 3.39 -3.39
N ASN A 169 20.08 2.41 -4.01
CA ASN A 169 21.16 2.65 -4.97
C ASN A 169 20.81 2.25 -6.41
N ASN A 170 19.89 1.29 -6.62
CA ASN A 170 19.44 0.84 -7.95
C ASN A 170 17.99 0.35 -7.89
N VAL A 171 17.11 0.91 -8.72
CA VAL A 171 15.70 0.48 -8.84
C VAL A 171 15.48 -0.69 -9.81
N GLU A 172 16.51 -1.05 -10.60
CA GLU A 172 16.46 -2.13 -11.59
C GLU A 172 16.11 -3.55 -11.07
N PRO A 173 16.47 -4.00 -9.85
CA PRO A 173 16.18 -5.36 -9.41
C PRO A 173 14.69 -5.67 -9.27
N LEU A 174 13.82 -4.65 -9.29
CA LEU A 174 12.38 -4.81 -9.11
C LEU A 174 11.70 -5.51 -10.30
N PHE A 175 12.36 -5.54 -11.46
CA PHE A 175 11.73 -5.78 -12.76
C PHE A 175 12.01 -7.17 -13.36
N ASP A 176 12.76 -8.02 -12.66
CA ASP A 176 12.94 -9.42 -13.05
C ASP A 176 11.71 -10.30 -12.73
N ILE A 177 10.65 -9.72 -12.16
CA ILE A 177 9.38 -10.42 -11.93
C ILE A 177 8.68 -10.58 -13.29
N PRO A 178 8.38 -11.81 -13.75
CA PRO A 178 7.57 -11.99 -14.94
C PRO A 178 6.17 -11.44 -14.69
N TRP A 179 5.86 -10.30 -15.31
CA TRP A 179 4.54 -9.67 -15.33
C TRP A 179 3.37 -10.62 -15.67
N PRO A 180 3.53 -11.68 -16.49
CA PRO A 180 2.49 -12.68 -16.70
C PRO A 180 1.99 -13.37 -15.40
N SER A 181 2.86 -13.53 -14.39
CA SER A 181 2.47 -14.06 -13.08
C SER A 181 1.58 -13.06 -12.33
N LEU A 182 1.89 -11.77 -12.38
CA LEU A 182 1.07 -10.70 -11.78
C LEU A 182 -0.28 -10.53 -12.48
N ARG A 183 -0.33 -10.62 -13.82
CA ARG A 183 -1.60 -10.53 -14.58
C ARG A 183 -2.54 -11.71 -14.31
N THR A 184 -1.99 -12.93 -14.20
CA THR A 184 -2.78 -14.13 -13.88
C THR A 184 -3.40 -13.96 -12.50
N VAL A 185 -2.62 -13.48 -11.55
CA VAL A 185 -3.02 -13.19 -10.17
C VAL A 185 -4.10 -12.09 -10.10
N LEU A 186 -3.80 -10.89 -10.61
CA LEU A 186 -4.71 -9.74 -10.52
C LEU A 186 -5.99 -9.94 -11.35
N GLY A 187 -5.91 -10.68 -12.46
CA GLY A 187 -7.05 -11.07 -13.28
C GLY A 187 -7.93 -12.16 -12.67
N ILE A 188 -7.35 -13.17 -12.00
CA ILE A 188 -8.11 -14.24 -11.30
C ILE A 188 -8.91 -13.67 -10.13
N ALA A 189 -8.35 -12.74 -9.36
CA ALA A 189 -9.06 -12.12 -8.23
C ALA A 189 -10.23 -11.21 -8.69
N ALA A 190 -10.08 -10.52 -9.83
CA ALA A 190 -11.13 -9.68 -10.40
C ALA A 190 -12.28 -10.49 -11.04
N VAL A 191 -11.99 -11.60 -11.71
CA VAL A 191 -12.99 -12.43 -12.42
C VAL A 191 -13.58 -13.52 -11.51
N GLY A 192 -12.78 -14.07 -10.59
CA GLY A 192 -13.20 -15.14 -9.67
C GLY A 192 -14.36 -14.72 -8.77
N ALA A 193 -14.40 -13.44 -8.35
CA ALA A 193 -15.50 -12.88 -7.57
C ALA A 193 -16.80 -12.66 -8.39
N CYS A 194 -16.76 -12.65 -9.73
CA CYS A 194 -17.98 -12.56 -10.54
C CYS A 194 -18.61 -13.95 -10.80
N ILE A 195 -17.80 -15.00 -10.88
CA ILE A 195 -18.29 -16.34 -11.21
C ILE A 195 -18.93 -17.02 -9.99
N THR A 196 -18.38 -16.86 -8.78
CA THR A 196 -18.99 -17.44 -7.56
C THR A 196 -20.31 -16.77 -7.17
N PHE A 197 -20.43 -15.44 -7.32
CA PHE A 197 -21.70 -14.76 -7.02
C PHE A 197 -22.79 -15.02 -8.07
N ALA A 198 -22.43 -15.11 -9.37
CA ALA A 198 -23.40 -15.49 -10.40
C ALA A 198 -23.88 -16.95 -10.24
N TYR A 199 -23.02 -17.86 -9.79
CA TYR A 199 -23.39 -19.26 -9.58
C TYR A 199 -24.28 -19.45 -8.35
N LEU A 200 -24.09 -18.66 -7.28
CA LEU A 200 -24.93 -18.70 -6.09
C LEU A 200 -26.28 -17.98 -6.27
N ALA A 201 -26.33 -16.90 -7.06
CA ALA A 201 -27.56 -16.18 -7.37
C ALA A 201 -28.48 -16.93 -8.36
N HIS A 202 -27.97 -17.92 -9.08
CA HIS A 202 -28.76 -18.75 -10.00
C HIS A 202 -29.29 -20.06 -9.34
N GLN A 203 -28.98 -20.29 -8.05
CA GLN A 203 -29.49 -21.42 -7.26
C GLN A 203 -30.56 -21.03 -6.23
N TYR A 204 -31.01 -19.78 -6.23
CA TYR A 204 -32.15 -19.30 -5.44
C TYR A 204 -33.24 -18.69 -6.32
#